data_AF-A0A5J9VM40-F1
#
_entry.id   AF-A0A5J9VM40-F1
#
_cell.length_a   1.000
_cell.length_b   1.000
_cell.length_c   1.000
_cell.angle_alpha   90.00
_cell.angle_beta   90.00
_cell.angle_gamma   90.00
#
_symmetry.space_group_name_H-M   'P 1'
#
loop_
_entity.id
_entity.type
_entity.pdbx_description
1 polymer ?
#
loop_
_entity_poly.entity_id
_entity_poly.type
_entity_poly.pdbx_seq_one_letter_code
_entity_poly.pdbx_strand_id
1 'polypeptide(L)'
;MATDFFWSYTDEPHASRRREILAKYPQIKELFGPDPHNLAFTTPSLNRWLGIFANLPIGVPMSITFQKYHLEHHRFQGVDGIDMDIPSQAEAHVVKNTLSKCVWVMLQLFFYALRPLFLKPKPPGLWEFTNLSIQVALDAGLVYFYGWKSLGYLILSTFVGGGMHPMADHFISEHYVFSPEQETYSYYGPLNLMTSRGASSLRTRSRARDSSSSDGSDGNDNDYEAPDVVVYDPLADCN
;
A
#
# COMPACT_ATOMS: atom_id res chain seq x y z
N MET A 1 -24.48 -8.64 15.36
CA MET A 1 -23.96 -7.35 14.85
C MET A 1 -22.65 -7.12 15.57
N ALA A 2 -21.54 -7.04 14.86
CA ALA A 2 -20.22 -6.93 15.46
C ALA A 2 -19.97 -5.48 15.89
N THR A 3 -19.95 -5.24 17.20
CA THR A 3 -19.66 -3.93 17.82
C THR A 3 -18.16 -3.66 17.92
N ASP A 4 -17.33 -4.61 17.51
CA ASP A 4 -15.89 -4.66 17.77
C ASP A 4 -15.14 -5.26 16.58
N PHE A 5 -13.84 -4.99 16.51
CA PHE A 5 -12.91 -5.58 15.54
C PHE A 5 -12.98 -7.11 15.59
N PHE A 6 -13.06 -7.74 14.41
CA PHE A 6 -12.97 -9.19 14.27
C PHE A 6 -11.58 -9.56 13.77
N TRP A 7 -10.98 -10.58 14.39
CA TRP A 7 -9.65 -11.08 14.05
C TRP A 7 -9.81 -12.47 13.44
N SER A 8 -9.33 -12.64 12.21
CA SER A 8 -9.27 -13.96 11.58
C SER A 8 -7.89 -14.57 11.81
N TYR A 9 -7.86 -15.87 12.03
CA TYR A 9 -6.62 -16.64 12.25
C TYR A 9 -6.42 -17.65 11.12
N THR A 10 -7.13 -17.45 10.00
CA THR A 10 -7.01 -18.27 8.80
C THR A 10 -5.87 -17.74 7.94
N ASP A 11 -4.98 -18.63 7.49
CA ASP A 11 -3.93 -18.31 6.51
C ASP A 11 -4.45 -17.45 5.35
N GLU A 12 -3.63 -16.49 4.90
CA GLU A 12 -3.95 -15.63 3.77
C GLU A 12 -4.36 -16.50 2.57
N PRO A 13 -5.64 -16.43 2.14
CA PRO A 13 -6.17 -17.40 1.20
C PRO A 13 -5.58 -17.21 -0.20
N HIS A 14 -4.94 -16.07 -0.50
CA HIS A 14 -4.36 -15.83 -1.81
C HIS A 14 -3.07 -16.64 -2.03
N ALA A 15 -2.19 -16.78 -1.03
CA ALA A 15 -0.99 -17.60 -1.11
C ALA A 15 -1.32 -19.09 -1.24
N SER A 16 -2.26 -19.60 -0.45
CA SER A 16 -2.73 -20.99 -0.55
C SER A 16 -3.43 -21.25 -1.89
N ARG A 17 -4.39 -20.41 -2.30
CA ARG A 17 -5.05 -20.52 -3.62
C ARG A 17 -4.07 -20.39 -4.77
N ARG A 18 -3.07 -19.50 -4.69
CA ARG A 18 -2.02 -19.36 -5.72
C ARG A 18 -1.26 -20.67 -5.86
N ARG A 19 -0.85 -21.30 -4.76
CA ARG A 19 -0.16 -22.61 -4.79
C ARG A 19 -1.03 -23.68 -5.43
N GLU A 20 -2.30 -23.77 -5.06
CA GLU A 20 -3.25 -24.75 -5.63
C GLU A 20 -3.50 -24.52 -7.13
N ILE A 21 -3.72 -23.27 -7.54
CA ILE A 21 -3.93 -22.90 -8.94
C ILE A 21 -2.69 -23.23 -9.77
N LEU A 22 -1.50 -22.89 -9.28
CA LEU A 22 -0.24 -23.17 -9.98
C LEU A 22 0.10 -24.66 -10.04
N ALA A 23 -0.30 -25.44 -9.03
CA ALA A 23 -0.17 -26.90 -9.07
C ALA A 23 -1.09 -27.52 -10.12
N LYS A 24 -2.32 -27.00 -10.26
CA LYS A 24 -3.31 -27.49 -11.23
C LYS A 24 -3.05 -26.99 -12.66
N TYR A 25 -2.53 -25.77 -12.81
CA TYR A 25 -2.35 -25.08 -14.09
C TYR A 25 -0.98 -24.40 -14.16
N PRO A 26 0.12 -25.17 -14.31
CA PRO A 26 1.48 -24.61 -14.31
C PRO A 26 1.73 -23.62 -15.46
N GLN A 27 1.01 -23.74 -16.58
CA GLN A 27 1.10 -22.82 -17.72
C GLN A 27 0.73 -21.37 -17.38
N ILE A 28 0.02 -21.13 -16.27
CA ILE A 28 -0.33 -19.77 -15.83
C ILE A 28 0.94 -18.97 -15.49
N LYS A 29 2.04 -19.62 -15.09
CA LYS A 29 3.32 -18.94 -14.82
C LYS A 29 3.85 -18.18 -16.05
N GLU A 30 3.54 -18.65 -17.26
CA GLU A 30 3.95 -17.97 -18.50
C GLU A 30 3.21 -16.63 -18.71
N LEU A 31 2.09 -16.42 -18.01
CA LEU A 31 1.31 -15.19 -18.05
C LEU A 31 1.74 -14.16 -17.00
N PHE A 32 2.66 -14.53 -16.09
CA PHE A 32 3.12 -13.61 -15.05
C PHE A 32 3.92 -12.47 -15.68
N GLY A 33 3.43 -11.26 -15.45
CA GLY A 33 4.09 -10.04 -15.89
C GLY A 33 5.21 -9.59 -14.93
N PRO A 34 5.95 -8.55 -15.32
CA PRO A 34 6.89 -7.88 -14.42
C PRO A 34 6.17 -7.29 -13.20
N ASP A 35 6.88 -7.23 -12.08
CA ASP A 35 6.40 -6.63 -10.83
C ASP A 35 5.84 -5.21 -11.08
N PRO A 36 4.59 -4.91 -10.64
CA PRO A 36 3.97 -3.62 -10.85
C PRO A 36 4.79 -2.42 -10.32
N HIS A 37 5.67 -2.64 -9.34
CA HIS A 37 6.53 -1.60 -8.76
C HIS A 37 7.79 -1.29 -9.58
N ASN A 38 8.04 -2.02 -10.68
CA ASN A 38 9.16 -1.80 -11.60
C ASN A 38 8.72 -1.71 -13.06
N LEU A 39 7.52 -1.19 -13.32
CA LEU A 39 6.94 -1.16 -14.68
C LEU A 39 7.50 -0.06 -15.58
N ALA A 40 7.98 1.06 -15.03
CA ALA A 40 8.39 2.20 -15.85
C ALA A 40 9.71 1.93 -16.59
N PHE A 41 10.66 1.29 -15.92
CA PHE A 41 11.95 0.92 -16.48
C PHE A 41 12.31 -0.52 -16.12
N THR A 42 13.01 -1.22 -17.01
CA THR A 42 13.56 -2.56 -16.70
C THR A 42 14.64 -2.52 -15.61
N THR A 43 15.24 -1.35 -15.36
CA THR A 43 16.30 -1.16 -14.38
C THR A 43 15.73 -0.69 -13.04
N PRO A 44 15.89 -1.45 -11.94
CA PRO A 44 15.30 -1.11 -10.63
C PRO A 44 15.75 0.24 -10.06
N SER A 45 17.00 0.65 -10.31
CA SER A 45 17.50 1.94 -9.84
C SER A 45 16.80 3.13 -10.50
N LEU A 46 16.42 3.02 -11.78
CA LEU A 46 15.70 4.09 -12.48
C LEU A 46 14.26 4.22 -11.96
N ASN A 47 13.61 3.13 -11.59
CA ASN A 47 12.30 3.18 -10.94
C ASN A 47 12.38 3.86 -9.57
N ARG A 48 13.45 3.63 -8.79
CA ARG A 48 13.69 4.34 -7.51
C ARG A 48 13.86 5.84 -7.73
N TRP A 49 14.66 6.25 -8.72
CA TRP A 49 14.82 7.66 -9.07
C TRP A 49 13.52 8.32 -9.52
N LEU A 50 12.72 7.62 -10.34
CA LEU A 50 11.40 8.08 -10.74
C LEU A 50 10.46 8.25 -9.53
N GLY A 51 10.49 7.29 -8.59
CA GLY A 51 9.72 7.36 -7.36
C GLY A 51 10.12 8.56 -6.48
N ILE A 52 11.41 8.79 -6.30
CA ILE A 52 11.93 9.96 -5.56
C ILE A 52 11.47 11.25 -6.23
N PHE A 53 11.56 11.33 -7.56
CA PHE A 53 11.11 12.50 -8.32
C PHE A 53 9.60 12.76 -8.16
N ALA A 54 8.78 11.71 -8.27
CA ALA A 54 7.33 11.82 -8.09
C ALA A 54 6.93 12.20 -6.65
N ASN A 55 7.77 11.89 -5.66
CA ASN A 55 7.56 12.21 -4.26
C ASN A 55 7.85 13.68 -3.92
N LEU A 56 8.66 14.39 -4.71
CA LEU A 56 9.09 15.76 -4.39
C LEU A 56 7.95 16.72 -3.99
N PRO A 57 6.78 16.73 -4.66
CA PRO A 57 5.67 17.61 -4.30
C PRO A 57 4.99 17.29 -2.95
N ILE A 58 5.28 16.14 -2.34
CA ILE A 58 4.68 15.71 -1.06
C ILE A 58 5.29 16.47 0.13
N GLY A 59 6.56 16.89 0.04
CA GLY A 59 7.26 17.59 1.12
C GLY A 59 7.73 16.66 2.25
N VAL A 60 7.68 15.33 2.06
CA VAL A 60 8.13 14.32 3.03
C VAL A 60 8.80 13.17 2.27
N PRO A 61 9.97 12.66 2.69
CA PRO A 61 10.72 11.65 1.95
C PRO A 61 10.12 10.24 2.10
N MET A 62 8.98 9.99 1.47
CA MET A 62 8.20 8.76 1.64
C MET A 62 8.57 7.68 0.62
N SER A 63 8.90 8.03 -0.63
CA SER A 63 9.04 7.08 -1.76
C SER A 63 9.71 5.74 -1.45
N ILE A 64 10.97 5.74 -1.00
CA ILE A 64 11.75 4.51 -0.80
C ILE A 64 11.21 3.68 0.38
N THR A 65 10.86 4.36 1.47
CA THR A 65 10.34 3.71 2.68
C THR A 65 8.97 3.11 2.40
N PHE A 66 8.08 3.86 1.75
CA PHE A 66 6.77 3.39 1.32
C PHE A 66 6.89 2.19 0.40
N GLN A 67 7.75 2.24 -0.64
CA GLN A 67 7.97 1.08 -1.51
C GLN A 67 8.38 -0.17 -0.71
N LYS A 68 9.23 -0.02 0.32
CA LYS A 68 9.66 -1.14 1.16
C LYS A 68 8.53 -1.75 2.01
N TYR A 69 7.67 -0.93 2.61
CA TYR A 69 6.54 -1.45 3.40
C TYR A 69 5.39 -1.92 2.52
N HIS A 70 5.11 -1.22 1.43
CA HIS A 70 4.03 -1.56 0.51
C HIS A 70 4.28 -2.89 -0.24
N LEU A 71 5.53 -3.19 -0.58
CA LEU A 71 5.89 -4.52 -1.11
C LEU A 71 5.67 -5.65 -0.09
N GLU A 72 5.84 -5.36 1.20
CA GLU A 72 5.57 -6.33 2.27
C GLU A 72 4.07 -6.49 2.48
N HIS A 73 3.31 -5.39 2.44
CA HIS A 73 1.85 -5.40 2.43
C HIS A 73 1.30 -6.28 1.30
N HIS A 74 1.71 -6.09 0.04
CA HIS A 74 1.26 -6.95 -1.07
C HIS A 74 1.66 -8.43 -0.93
N ARG A 75 2.72 -8.71 -0.16
CA ARG A 75 3.19 -10.09 0.07
C ARG A 75 2.47 -10.78 1.22
N PHE A 76 2.11 -10.02 2.25
CA PHE A 76 1.54 -10.51 3.50
C PHE A 76 0.30 -9.70 3.85
N GLN A 77 -0.62 -9.57 2.89
CA GLN A 77 -1.76 -8.67 3.00
C GLN A 77 -2.66 -9.08 4.16
N GLY A 78 -2.95 -8.13 5.05
CA GLY A 78 -3.75 -8.36 6.25
C GLY A 78 -3.03 -9.09 7.38
N VAL A 79 -1.76 -9.53 7.24
CA VAL A 79 -1.11 -10.31 8.30
C VAL A 79 -0.75 -9.43 9.51
N ASP A 80 -1.27 -9.75 10.70
CA ASP A 80 -1.05 -8.98 11.93
C ASP A 80 0.45 -8.88 12.27
N GLY A 81 0.87 -7.68 12.68
CA GLY A 81 2.27 -7.38 13.00
C GLY A 81 3.24 -7.39 11.80
N ILE A 82 2.82 -7.82 10.61
CA ILE A 82 3.64 -7.75 9.38
C ILE A 82 3.14 -6.66 8.46
N ASP A 83 1.85 -6.69 8.13
CA ASP A 83 1.18 -5.66 7.36
C ASP A 83 0.98 -4.42 8.24
N MET A 84 1.65 -3.33 7.89
CA MET A 84 1.53 -2.08 8.64
C MET A 84 0.36 -1.23 8.15
N ASP A 85 -0.39 -1.68 7.15
CA ASP A 85 -1.54 -0.95 6.64
C ASP A 85 -2.84 -1.30 7.41
N ILE A 86 -2.81 -2.34 8.25
CA ILE A 86 -3.88 -2.67 9.20
C ILE A 86 -3.70 -1.97 10.56
N PRO A 87 -4.79 -1.63 11.28
CA PRO A 87 -4.74 -1.03 12.59
C PRO A 87 -4.07 -1.97 13.60
N SER A 88 -3.23 -1.38 14.44
CA SER A 88 -2.72 -2.07 15.62
C SER A 88 -3.84 -2.40 16.60
N GLN A 89 -3.59 -3.39 17.45
CA GLN A 89 -4.46 -3.71 18.58
C GLN A 89 -4.76 -2.47 19.43
N ALA A 90 -3.78 -1.59 19.67
CA ALA A 90 -3.99 -0.37 20.44
C ALA A 90 -4.97 0.61 19.74
N GLU A 91 -4.81 0.81 18.43
CA GLU A 91 -5.74 1.63 17.63
C GLU A 91 -7.15 1.03 17.67
N ALA A 92 -7.27 -0.28 17.52
CA ALA A 92 -8.54 -1.00 17.58
C ALA A 92 -9.25 -0.85 18.94
N HIS A 93 -8.51 -0.79 20.04
CA HIS A 93 -9.10 -0.59 21.37
C HIS A 93 -9.58 0.86 21.59
N VAL A 94 -8.98 1.84 20.89
CA VAL A 94 -9.33 3.27 21.03
C VAL A 94 -10.48 3.66 20.10
N VAL A 95 -10.54 3.09 18.90
CA VAL A 95 -11.51 3.47 17.85
C VAL A 95 -12.78 2.63 17.94
N LYS A 96 -13.71 3.03 18.81
CA LYS A 96 -14.95 2.26 19.07
C LYS A 96 -16.25 2.96 18.67
N ASN A 97 -16.31 4.28 18.76
CA ASN A 97 -17.52 5.06 18.48
C ASN A 97 -17.42 5.83 17.16
N THR A 98 -18.55 6.28 16.63
CA THR A 98 -18.64 6.99 15.35
C THR A 98 -17.70 8.19 15.27
N LEU A 99 -17.60 8.99 16.33
CA LEU A 99 -16.70 10.15 16.36
C LEU A 99 -15.23 9.73 16.25
N SER A 100 -14.81 8.73 17.03
CA SER A 100 -13.45 8.20 17.00
C SER A 100 -13.11 7.58 15.64
N LYS A 101 -14.06 6.90 15.00
CA LYS A 101 -13.92 6.37 13.64
C LYS A 101 -13.75 7.50 12.63
N CYS A 102 -14.58 8.55 12.69
CA CYS A 102 -14.46 9.72 11.81
C CYS A 102 -13.10 10.41 11.97
N VAL A 103 -12.67 10.66 13.21
CA VAL A 103 -11.35 11.27 13.48
C VAL A 103 -10.22 10.38 12.98
N TRP A 104 -10.33 9.07 13.19
CA TRP A 104 -9.34 8.11 12.75
C TRP A 104 -9.21 8.07 11.22
N VAL A 105 -10.34 8.00 10.49
CA VAL A 105 -10.36 8.08 9.02
C VAL A 105 -9.78 9.40 8.52
N MET A 106 -10.11 10.54 9.15
CA MET A 106 -9.54 11.83 8.75
C MET A 106 -8.03 11.89 8.95
N LEU A 107 -7.51 11.23 9.98
CA LEU A 107 -6.09 11.20 10.32
C LEU A 107 -5.38 9.96 9.78
N GLN A 108 -6.02 9.18 8.91
CA GLN A 108 -5.52 7.90 8.44
C GLN A 108 -4.11 8.00 7.83
N LEU A 109 -3.84 9.07 7.08
CA LEU A 109 -2.52 9.31 6.50
C LEU A 109 -1.40 9.46 7.55
N PHE A 110 -1.72 10.02 8.73
CA PHE A 110 -0.77 10.11 9.84
C PHE A 110 -0.55 8.75 10.50
N PHE A 111 -1.60 7.97 10.72
CA PHE A 111 -1.46 6.62 11.26
C PHE A 111 -0.62 5.75 10.33
N TYR A 112 -0.86 5.79 9.02
CA TYR A 112 -0.03 5.09 8.03
C TYR A 112 1.44 5.52 8.05
N ALA A 113 1.71 6.83 8.14
CA ALA A 113 3.08 7.32 8.17
C ALA A 113 3.83 6.96 9.46
N LEU A 114 3.12 6.94 10.60
CA LEU A 114 3.72 6.80 11.92
C LEU A 114 3.74 5.37 12.46
N ARG A 115 2.73 4.55 12.15
CA ARG A 115 2.59 3.18 12.68
C ARG A 115 3.83 2.31 12.42
N PRO A 116 4.43 2.29 11.21
CA PRO A 116 5.63 1.49 10.96
C PRO A 116 6.83 1.90 11.83
N LEU A 117 6.91 3.16 12.27
CA LEU A 117 8.00 3.65 13.12
C LEU A 117 7.95 3.07 14.53
N PHE A 118 6.75 2.74 15.02
CA PHE A 118 6.55 2.23 16.38
C PHE A 118 6.45 0.72 16.45
N LEU A 119 5.83 0.07 15.45
CA LEU A 119 5.56 -1.37 15.49
C LEU A 119 6.65 -2.20 14.84
N LYS A 120 7.16 -1.75 13.68
CA LYS A 120 8.12 -2.53 12.89
C LYS A 120 9.16 -1.64 12.21
N PRO A 121 9.98 -0.90 12.97
CA PRO A 121 10.96 0.01 12.40
C PRO A 121 12.03 -0.76 11.62
N LYS A 122 12.07 -0.55 10.30
CA LYS A 122 13.12 -1.09 9.44
C LYS A 122 14.34 -0.17 9.42
N PRO A 123 15.58 -0.71 9.46
CA PRO A 123 16.78 0.11 9.41
C PRO A 123 16.88 0.86 8.06
N PRO A 124 17.27 2.15 8.08
CA PRO A 124 17.44 2.94 6.87
C PRO A 124 18.70 2.51 6.11
N GLY A 125 18.58 2.35 4.80
CA GLY A 125 19.69 2.10 3.89
C GLY A 125 20.11 3.36 3.14
N LEU A 126 21.05 3.19 2.20
CA LEU A 126 21.59 4.29 1.38
C LEU A 126 20.52 5.02 0.56
N TRP A 127 19.50 4.30 0.08
CA TRP A 127 18.42 4.88 -0.72
C TRP A 127 17.49 5.77 0.12
N GLU A 128 17.23 5.40 1.37
CA GLU A 128 16.46 6.20 2.32
C GLU A 128 17.19 7.50 2.66
N PHE A 129 18.51 7.43 2.90
CA PHE A 129 19.33 8.63 3.11
C PHE A 129 19.39 9.52 1.86
N THR A 130 19.44 8.93 0.68
CA THR A 130 19.39 9.67 -0.60
C THR A 130 18.06 10.39 -0.76
N ASN A 131 16.94 9.70 -0.55
CA ASN A 131 15.60 10.26 -0.60
C ASN A 131 15.43 11.40 0.42
N LEU A 132 15.85 11.18 1.66
CA LEU A 132 15.83 12.19 2.74
C LEU A 132 16.63 13.43 2.35
N SER A 133 17.85 13.23 1.87
CA SER A 133 18.75 14.33 1.53
C SER A 133 18.20 15.20 0.39
N ILE A 134 17.63 14.57 -0.64
CA ILE A 134 17.02 15.28 -1.78
C ILE A 134 15.78 16.05 -1.33
N GLN A 135 14.88 15.41 -0.56
CA GLN A 135 13.66 16.07 -0.09
C GLN A 135 13.99 17.24 0.83
N VAL A 136 14.89 17.06 1.80
CA VAL A 136 15.32 18.14 2.71
C VAL A 136 15.96 19.29 1.95
N ALA A 137 16.78 19.01 0.93
CA ALA A 137 17.38 20.05 0.11
C ALA A 137 16.32 20.85 -0.67
N LEU A 138 15.31 20.17 -1.23
CA LEU A 138 14.20 20.82 -1.93
C LEU A 138 13.33 21.64 -0.96
N ASP A 139 12.95 21.07 0.18
CA ASP A 139 12.11 21.73 1.18
C ASP A 139 12.82 22.95 1.76
N ALA A 140 14.13 22.85 2.04
CA ALA A 140 14.95 23.97 2.49
C ALA A 140 15.02 25.07 1.42
N GLY A 141 15.20 24.69 0.14
CA GLY A 141 15.15 25.63 -0.98
C GLY A 141 13.78 26.31 -1.09
N LEU A 142 12.70 25.53 -0.97
CA LEU A 142 11.33 26.03 -1.04
C LEU A 142 11.05 27.04 0.08
N VAL A 143 11.45 26.72 1.31
CA VAL A 143 11.33 27.62 2.46
C VAL A 143 12.19 28.87 2.28
N TYR A 144 13.41 28.74 1.75
CA TYR A 144 14.30 29.87 1.52
C TYR A 144 13.74 30.85 0.48
N PHE A 145 13.22 30.35 -0.65
CA PHE A 145 12.73 31.20 -1.74
C PHE A 145 11.26 31.63 -1.59
N TYR A 146 10.40 30.79 -1.01
CA TYR A 146 8.94 30.98 -0.99
C TYR A 146 8.34 30.97 0.43
N GLY A 147 9.15 30.77 1.47
CA GLY A 147 8.74 30.81 2.87
C GLY A 147 7.96 29.58 3.33
N TRP A 148 7.77 29.45 4.65
CA TRP A 148 7.11 28.30 5.28
C TRP A 148 5.68 28.03 4.81
N LYS A 149 4.97 29.04 4.31
CA LYS A 149 3.59 28.87 3.80
C LYS A 149 3.54 27.93 2.59
N SER A 150 4.56 27.95 1.75
CA SER A 150 4.64 27.09 0.57
C SER A 150 4.83 25.62 0.95
N LEU A 151 5.75 25.33 1.88
CA LEU A 151 5.93 23.98 2.42
C LEU A 151 4.67 23.49 3.14
N GLY A 152 4.05 24.36 3.95
CA GLY A 152 2.78 24.05 4.61
C GLY A 152 1.65 23.75 3.62
N TYR A 153 1.60 24.45 2.49
CA TYR A 153 0.64 24.16 1.42
C TYR A 153 0.84 22.76 0.83
N LEU A 154 2.09 22.36 0.53
CA LEU A 154 2.38 21.03 -0.03
C LEU A 154 1.97 19.90 0.93
N ILE A 155 2.39 20.00 2.20
CA ILE A 155 2.06 18.98 3.21
C ILE A 155 0.55 18.91 3.45
N LEU A 156 -0.12 20.06 3.59
CA LEU A 156 -1.56 20.10 3.82
C LEU A 156 -2.36 19.63 2.61
N SER A 157 -1.90 19.93 1.39
CA SER A 157 -2.52 19.45 0.15
C SER A 157 -2.45 17.92 0.04
N THR A 158 -1.30 17.32 0.41
CA THR A 158 -1.13 15.87 0.47
C THR A 158 -2.06 15.26 1.52
N PHE A 159 -2.17 15.88 2.69
CA PHE A 159 -3.09 15.44 3.73
C PHE A 159 -4.55 15.43 3.29
N VAL A 160 -5.02 16.52 2.67
CA VAL A 160 -6.40 16.61 2.18
C VAL A 160 -6.64 15.65 1.01
N GLY A 161 -5.69 15.55 0.08
CA GLY A 161 -5.80 14.71 -1.12
C GLY A 161 -5.71 13.20 -0.83
N GLY A 162 -4.87 12.80 0.13
CA GLY A 162 -4.65 11.39 0.48
C GLY A 162 -5.49 10.89 1.67
N GLY A 163 -6.13 11.78 2.45
CA GLY A 163 -6.96 11.42 3.60
C GLY A 163 -8.45 11.69 3.35
N MET A 164 -8.85 12.95 3.46
CA MET A 164 -10.28 13.35 3.46
C MET A 164 -10.97 13.28 2.08
N HIS A 165 -10.21 13.02 1.02
CA HIS A 165 -10.75 13.01 -0.33
C HIS A 165 -11.47 11.68 -0.62
N PRO A 166 -12.73 11.67 -1.13
CA PRO A 166 -13.47 10.44 -1.42
C PRO A 166 -12.77 9.45 -2.36
N MET A 167 -11.81 9.89 -3.17
CA MET A 167 -11.00 9.01 -4.02
C MET A 167 -9.83 8.34 -3.29
N ALA A 168 -9.45 8.84 -2.12
CA ALA A 168 -8.50 8.17 -1.22
C ALA A 168 -9.16 7.03 -0.44
N ASP A 169 -10.48 6.89 -0.48
CA ASP A 169 -11.23 5.87 0.26
C ASP A 169 -10.97 4.43 -0.23
N HIS A 170 -10.23 4.25 -1.33
CA HIS A 170 -9.78 2.92 -1.78
C HIS A 170 -8.95 2.21 -0.70
N PHE A 171 -8.18 2.97 0.10
CA PHE A 171 -7.47 2.45 1.26
C PHE A 171 -8.42 1.78 2.25
N ILE A 172 -9.65 2.29 2.41
CA ILE A 172 -10.62 1.64 3.27
C ILE A 172 -11.09 0.32 2.63
N SER A 173 -11.41 0.31 1.34
CA SER A 173 -11.89 -0.92 0.70
C SER A 173 -10.84 -2.04 0.60
N GLU A 174 -9.55 -1.71 0.54
CA GLU A 174 -8.48 -2.70 0.32
C GLU A 174 -7.96 -3.32 1.62
N HIS A 175 -8.07 -2.62 2.74
CA HIS A 175 -7.48 -3.05 4.02
C HIS A 175 -8.52 -3.61 4.98
N TYR A 176 -9.80 -3.55 4.59
CA TYR A 176 -10.90 -3.78 5.50
C TYR A 176 -12.00 -4.62 4.87
N VAL A 177 -12.47 -5.57 5.67
CA VAL A 177 -13.51 -6.52 5.35
C VAL A 177 -14.86 -6.25 6.01
N PHE A 178 -15.79 -5.79 5.18
CA PHE A 178 -17.16 -5.47 5.56
C PHE A 178 -18.08 -6.68 5.70
N SER A 179 -17.65 -7.86 5.26
CA SER A 179 -18.42 -9.09 5.21
C SER A 179 -17.47 -10.26 5.45
N PRO A 180 -17.68 -11.07 6.51
CA PRO A 180 -16.72 -12.10 6.93
C PRO A 180 -16.34 -13.15 5.87
N GLU A 181 -17.14 -13.30 4.80
CA GLU A 181 -16.88 -14.26 3.72
C GLU A 181 -16.07 -13.66 2.55
N GLN A 182 -15.79 -12.34 2.57
CA GLN A 182 -15.17 -11.62 1.47
C GLN A 182 -13.93 -10.85 1.95
N GLU A 183 -12.75 -11.37 1.63
CA GLU A 183 -11.46 -10.77 2.02
C GLU A 183 -11.06 -9.54 1.19
N THR A 184 -11.56 -9.41 -0.04
CA THR A 184 -11.15 -8.34 -0.97
C THR A 184 -12.35 -7.58 -1.52
N TYR A 185 -12.33 -6.26 -1.45
CA TYR A 185 -13.35 -5.39 -2.01
C TYR A 185 -12.81 -4.64 -3.22
N SER A 186 -13.55 -4.71 -4.31
CA SER A 186 -13.25 -3.93 -5.50
C SER A 186 -14.45 -3.04 -5.80
N TYR A 187 -14.20 -1.73 -5.89
CA TYR A 187 -15.22 -0.78 -6.27
C TYR A 187 -15.39 -0.75 -7.80
N TYR A 188 -16.60 -1.06 -8.29
CA TYR A 188 -16.94 -1.09 -9.73
C TYR A 188 -17.97 -0.01 -10.13
N GLY A 189 -18.08 1.08 -9.38
CA GLY A 189 -19.04 2.16 -9.64
C GLY A 189 -18.49 3.31 -10.52
N PRO A 190 -19.29 4.37 -10.77
CA PRO A 190 -18.93 5.48 -11.65
C PRO A 190 -17.62 6.20 -11.28
N LEU A 191 -17.26 6.22 -9.98
CA LEU A 191 -16.01 6.84 -9.52
C LEU A 191 -14.75 6.08 -10.01
N ASN A 192 -14.88 4.84 -10.48
CA ASN A 192 -13.80 4.09 -11.12
C ASN A 192 -13.32 4.77 -12.43
N LEU A 193 -14.16 5.60 -13.05
CA LEU A 193 -13.78 6.43 -14.20
C LEU A 193 -12.82 7.56 -13.79
N MET A 194 -12.95 8.07 -12.57
CA MET A 194 -12.15 9.19 -12.06
C MET A 194 -10.83 8.73 -11.45
N THR A 195 -10.77 7.51 -10.88
CA THR A 195 -9.55 6.91 -10.31
C THR A 195 -8.62 6.30 -11.37
N SER A 196 -8.88 6.56 -12.67
CA SER A 196 -8.07 6.08 -13.80
C SER A 196 -7.91 4.55 -13.86
N ARG A 197 -9.02 3.82 -14.02
CA ARG A 197 -9.04 2.54 -14.78
C ARG A 197 -9.53 2.71 -16.23
N GLY A 198 -9.43 3.93 -16.77
CA GLY A 198 -9.82 4.28 -18.15
C GLY A 198 -8.77 4.01 -19.23
N ALA A 199 -7.61 3.42 -18.93
CA ALA A 199 -6.50 3.35 -19.90
C ALA A 199 -5.75 2.00 -20.02
N SER A 200 -6.29 0.87 -19.54
CA SER A 200 -5.67 -0.46 -19.75
C SER A 200 -6.55 -1.47 -20.50
N SER A 201 -7.74 -1.08 -20.94
CA SER A 201 -8.53 -1.85 -21.94
C SER A 201 -8.00 -1.64 -23.38
N LEU A 202 -7.00 -0.80 -23.58
CA LEU A 202 -6.30 -0.67 -24.86
C LEU A 202 -5.19 -1.72 -24.98
N ARG A 203 -5.63 -2.95 -25.27
CA ARG A 203 -5.10 -3.78 -26.37
C ARG A 203 -3.59 -3.59 -26.67
N THR A 204 -2.70 -4.20 -25.87
CA THR A 204 -1.37 -4.61 -26.34
C THR A 204 -1.36 -6.11 -26.63
N ARG A 205 -1.95 -6.44 -27.78
CA ARG A 205 -1.49 -7.59 -28.55
C ARG A 205 -0.07 -7.25 -29.01
N SER A 206 0.98 -7.82 -28.42
CA SER A 206 2.11 -8.34 -29.20
C SER A 206 3.21 -9.00 -28.37
N ARG A 207 3.64 -10.15 -28.90
CA ARG A 207 4.98 -10.72 -28.85
C ARG A 207 5.43 -11.27 -27.50
N ALA A 208 5.16 -12.57 -27.35
CA ALA A 208 6.20 -13.50 -26.91
C ALA A 208 7.55 -13.08 -27.52
N ARG A 209 8.48 -12.71 -26.65
CA ARG A 209 9.90 -12.67 -26.95
C ARG A 209 10.59 -13.44 -25.85
N ASP A 210 11.19 -14.53 -26.29
CA ASP A 210 12.22 -15.26 -25.60
C ASP A 210 13.30 -14.29 -25.12
N SER A 211 13.53 -14.25 -23.81
CA SER A 211 14.86 -14.00 -23.27
C SER A 211 14.90 -14.53 -21.84
N SER A 212 15.55 -15.68 -21.72
CA SER A 212 16.23 -16.13 -20.51
C SER A 212 16.98 -14.95 -19.86
N SER A 213 16.50 -14.48 -18.72
CA SER A 213 17.32 -13.77 -17.76
C SER A 213 16.87 -14.20 -16.37
N SER A 214 17.57 -15.21 -15.89
CA SER A 214 17.76 -15.55 -14.49
C SER A 214 18.07 -14.30 -13.67
N ASP A 215 17.16 -13.93 -12.77
CA ASP A 215 17.47 -13.70 -11.35
C ASP A 215 16.14 -13.47 -10.60
N GLY A 216 15.34 -14.54 -10.51
CA GLY A 216 14.26 -14.62 -9.54
C GLY A 216 14.86 -15.30 -8.33
N SER A 217 15.16 -14.54 -7.29
CA SER A 217 15.50 -15.10 -5.99
C SER A 217 14.34 -15.99 -5.53
N ASP A 218 14.46 -17.29 -5.79
CA ASP A 218 13.69 -18.35 -5.15
C ASP A 218 13.97 -18.28 -3.65
N GLY A 219 13.19 -17.44 -2.96
CA GLY A 219 13.00 -17.58 -1.53
C GLY A 219 12.31 -18.92 -1.32
N ASN A 220 12.94 -19.79 -0.55
CA ASN A 220 12.39 -21.07 -0.14
C ASN A 220 11.14 -20.79 0.74
N ASP A 221 9.96 -20.76 0.13
CA ASP A 221 8.65 -20.55 0.80
C ASP A 221 8.23 -21.75 1.69
N ASN A 222 9.13 -22.72 1.94
CA ASN A 222 8.82 -23.97 2.63
C ASN A 222 8.90 -23.89 4.17
N ASP A 223 9.31 -22.75 4.74
CA ASP A 223 9.51 -22.59 6.19
C ASP A 223 8.65 -21.47 6.82
N TYR A 224 7.63 -20.96 6.12
CA TYR A 224 6.76 -19.90 6.67
C TYR A 224 5.42 -20.50 7.13
N GLU A 225 5.27 -20.71 8.45
CA GLU A 225 3.94 -20.73 9.09
C GLU A 225 3.39 -19.30 8.99
N ALA A 226 2.25 -19.12 8.30
CA ALA A 226 1.66 -17.81 8.12
C ALA A 226 1.16 -17.28 9.48
N PRO A 227 1.52 -16.05 9.89
CA PRO A 227 0.87 -15.41 11.02
C PRO A 227 -0.54 -14.94 10.65
N ASP A 228 -1.34 -14.71 11.69
CA ASP A 228 -2.75 -14.31 11.73
C ASP A 228 -3.13 -13.20 10.73
N VAL A 229 -4.35 -13.22 10.14
CA VAL A 229 -4.81 -12.28 9.09
C VAL A 229 -6.01 -11.44 9.55
N VAL A 230 -6.00 -10.13 9.30
CA VAL A 230 -6.88 -9.12 9.91
C VAL A 230 -7.84 -8.51 8.88
N VAL A 231 -9.11 -8.36 9.28
CA VAL A 231 -10.28 -8.25 8.40
C VAL A 231 -11.33 -7.35 9.10
N TYR A 232 -11.48 -6.08 8.69
CA TYR A 232 -12.27 -5.02 9.41
C TYR A 232 -13.59 -4.57 8.76
N ASP A 233 -14.68 -4.30 9.50
CA ASP A 233 -15.89 -3.65 8.95
C ASP A 233 -16.01 -2.15 9.37
N PRO A 234 -15.69 -1.17 8.49
CA PRO A 234 -15.86 0.24 8.78
C PRO A 234 -17.31 0.74 8.81
N LEU A 235 -18.28 0.02 8.24
CA LEU A 235 -19.62 0.52 7.92
C LEU A 235 -20.76 -0.26 8.59
N ALA A 236 -20.46 -1.15 9.54
CA ALA A 236 -21.46 -1.96 10.24
C ALA A 236 -22.64 -1.18 10.87
N ASP A 237 -22.51 0.14 11.11
CA ASP A 237 -23.51 0.98 11.78
C ASP A 237 -23.87 2.27 11.01
N CYS A 238 -24.05 2.21 9.68
CA CYS A 238 -24.61 3.34 8.90
C CYS A 238 -26.09 3.16 8.48
N ASN A 239 -26.89 2.44 9.27
CA ASN A 239 -28.37 2.44 9.19
C ASN A 239 -29.00 2.53 10.57
#